data_AF-A0A7U7J3Z1-F1
#
_entry.id   AF-A0A7U7J3Z1-F1
#
_cell.length_a   1.000
_cell.length_b   1.000
_cell.length_c   1.000
_cell.angle_alpha   90.00
_cell.angle_beta   90.00
_cell.angle_gamma   90.00
#
_symmetry.space_group_name_H-M   'P 1'
#
loop_
_entity.id
_entity.type
_entity.pdbx_description
1 polymer ?
#
loop_
_entity_poly.entity_id
_entity_poly.type
_entity_poly.pdbx_seq_one_letter_code
_entity_poly.pdbx_strand_id
1 'polypeptide(L)'
;MALDIYCWLTYRMSYLHKLTEIPWSALQMQFGADYAIQGQGPRDFKKKFLHHLRSVLVLYPEAHVEDGERGLLLKPSRPHVVKLPPVLPRLKASPIPEPLLLPLPPLPLTDAPHLKTSTYERAKKAAPGWDIYELERQWREWIINKEPPKKPDAAFIAFCRKKATAGKVNTR
;
A
#
# COMPACT_ATOMS: atom_id res chain seq x y z
N MET A 1 -9.43 -13.80 13.09
CA MET A 1 -9.32 -13.14 14.40
C MET A 1 -8.03 -13.48 15.15
N ALA A 2 -7.64 -14.75 15.37
CA ALA A 2 -6.41 -15.06 16.12
C ALA A 2 -5.12 -14.47 15.50
N LEU A 3 -4.99 -14.55 14.17
CA LEU A 3 -3.84 -14.00 13.45
C LEU A 3 -3.82 -12.46 13.51
N ASP A 4 -4.99 -11.83 13.41
CA ASP A 4 -5.16 -10.37 13.54
C ASP A 4 -4.76 -9.89 14.94
N ILE A 5 -5.17 -10.63 15.98
CA ILE A 5 -4.78 -10.38 17.37
C ILE A 5 -3.27 -10.53 17.53
N TYR A 6 -2.65 -11.55 16.93
CA TYR A 6 -1.20 -11.72 16.98
C TYR A 6 -0.47 -10.54 16.34
N CYS A 7 -0.81 -10.15 15.10
CA CYS A 7 -0.21 -9.01 14.43
C CYS A 7 -0.37 -7.71 15.24
N TRP A 8 -1.58 -7.47 15.73
CA TRP A 8 -1.89 -6.31 16.55
C TRP A 8 -1.12 -6.30 17.87
N LEU A 9 -1.08 -7.42 18.60
CA LEU A 9 -0.39 -7.52 19.89
C LEU A 9 1.11 -7.30 19.73
N THR A 10 1.71 -7.91 18.71
CA THR A 10 3.15 -7.79 18.43
C THR A 10 3.52 -6.35 18.08
N TYR A 11 2.72 -5.70 17.23
CA TYR A 11 2.89 -4.28 16.92
C TYR A 11 2.65 -3.39 18.14
N ARG A 12 1.59 -3.64 18.91
CA ARG A 12 1.27 -2.84 20.09
C ARG A 12 2.40 -2.90 21.13
N MET A 13 2.94 -4.08 21.40
CA MET A 13 4.05 -4.28 22.35
C MET A 13 5.36 -3.62 21.90
N SER A 14 5.59 -3.38 20.60
CA SER A 14 6.80 -2.68 20.15
C SER A 14 6.82 -1.18 20.48
N TYR A 15 5.65 -0.56 20.65
CA TYR A 15 5.50 0.87 21.01
C TYR A 15 4.99 1.10 22.43
N LEU A 16 4.57 0.04 23.13
CA LEU A 16 4.03 0.14 24.47
C LEU A 16 5.16 0.39 25.48
N HIS A 17 5.27 1.62 25.96
CA HIS A 17 6.24 2.01 27.00
C HIS A 17 5.62 2.08 28.40
N LYS A 18 4.28 2.06 28.50
CA LYS A 18 3.53 2.22 29.74
C LYS A 18 2.34 1.23 29.78
N LEU A 19 1.95 0.82 30.98
CA LEU A 19 0.71 0.07 31.20
C LEU A 19 -0.46 0.81 30.54
N THR A 20 -1.17 0.13 29.64
CA THR A 20 -2.28 0.73 28.89
C THR A 20 -3.49 -0.17 28.97
N GLU A 21 -4.62 0.37 29.40
CA GLU A 21 -5.92 -0.29 29.34
C GLU A 21 -6.62 0.05 28.03
N ILE A 22 -7.00 -0.96 27.25
CA ILE A 22 -7.74 -0.77 26.00
C ILE A 22 -9.20 -1.18 26.22
N PRO A 23 -10.17 -0.26 26.10
CA PRO A 23 -11.57 -0.55 26.34
C PRO A 23 -12.10 -1.70 25.47
N TRP A 24 -12.96 -2.54 26.03
CA TRP A 24 -13.59 -3.65 25.28
C TRP A 24 -14.39 -3.16 24.07
N SER A 25 -14.99 -1.98 24.15
CA SER A 25 -15.69 -1.33 23.03
C SER A 25 -14.75 -1.02 21.86
N ALA A 26 -13.55 -0.52 22.13
CA ALA A 26 -12.54 -0.22 21.10
C ALA A 26 -11.99 -1.49 20.46
N LEU A 27 -11.82 -2.56 21.24
CA LEU A 27 -11.46 -3.89 20.72
C LEU A 27 -12.57 -4.47 19.87
N GLN A 28 -13.83 -4.34 20.29
CA GLN A 28 -14.97 -4.82 19.53
C GLN A 28 -15.13 -4.06 18.21
N MET A 29 -14.87 -2.76 18.17
CA MET A 29 -14.86 -2.03 16.89
C MET A 29 -13.75 -2.50 15.93
N GLN A 30 -12.60 -2.94 16.46
CA GLN A 30 -11.46 -3.39 15.64
C GLN A 30 -11.58 -4.84 15.19
N PHE A 31 -12.07 -5.75 16.05
CA PHE A 31 -12.06 -7.19 15.81
C PHE A 31 -13.46 -7.82 15.74
N GLY A 32 -14.49 -7.10 16.17
CA GLY A 32 -15.82 -7.62 16.43
C GLY A 32 -16.89 -7.21 15.41
N ALA A 33 -16.53 -7.10 14.12
CA ALA A 33 -17.45 -6.72 13.05
C ALA A 33 -18.69 -7.63 12.96
N ASP A 34 -18.56 -8.90 13.33
CA ASP A 34 -19.65 -9.89 13.33
C ASP A 34 -20.50 -9.92 14.62
N TYR A 35 -20.19 -9.08 15.63
CA TYR A 35 -20.90 -9.08 16.91
C TYR A 35 -21.76 -7.85 17.11
N ALA A 36 -22.95 -8.03 17.68
CA ALA A 36 -23.82 -6.93 18.06
C ALA A 36 -23.12 -5.97 19.05
N ILE A 37 -23.19 -4.67 18.78
CA ILE A 37 -22.55 -3.62 19.61
C ILE A 37 -23.32 -3.41 20.93
N GLN A 38 -24.59 -3.81 20.98
CA GLN A 38 -25.50 -3.59 22.11
C GLN A 38 -26.02 -4.91 22.70
N GLY A 39 -26.52 -4.86 23.94
CA GLY A 39 -27.09 -6.03 24.62
C GLY A 39 -26.04 -7.05 25.05
N GLN A 40 -26.18 -8.31 24.61
CA GLN A 40 -25.27 -9.41 24.98
C GLN A 40 -24.01 -9.49 24.10
N GLY A 41 -23.99 -8.84 22.93
CA GLY A 41 -22.90 -8.95 21.98
C GLY A 41 -21.51 -8.56 22.51
N PRO A 42 -21.35 -7.51 23.34
CA PRO A 42 -20.06 -7.19 23.97
C PRO A 42 -19.54 -8.30 24.90
N ARG A 43 -20.43 -9.03 25.57
CA ARG A 43 -20.07 -10.15 26.46
C ARG A 43 -19.64 -11.37 25.66
N ASP A 44 -20.34 -11.67 24.58
CA ASP A 44 -20.00 -12.78 23.68
C ASP A 44 -18.70 -12.51 22.93
N PHE A 45 -18.49 -11.27 22.48
CA PHE A 45 -17.22 -10.82 21.95
C PHE A 45 -16.09 -10.98 22.96
N LYS A 46 -16.24 -10.49 24.19
CA LYS A 46 -15.21 -10.64 25.25
C LYS A 46 -14.83 -12.12 25.45
N LYS A 47 -15.81 -13.03 25.54
CA LYS A 47 -15.55 -14.47 25.69
C LYS A 47 -14.73 -15.04 24.52
N LYS A 48 -15.14 -14.76 23.28
CA LYS A 48 -14.43 -15.28 22.10
C LYS A 48 -13.06 -14.62 21.91
N PHE A 49 -12.95 -13.32 22.15
CA PHE A 49 -11.68 -12.62 22.10
C PHE A 49 -10.68 -13.24 23.08
N LEU A 50 -11.09 -13.48 24.33
CA LEU A 50 -10.24 -14.15 25.32
C LEU A 50 -9.87 -15.58 24.91
N HIS A 51 -10.79 -16.31 24.27
CA HIS A 51 -10.50 -17.64 23.73
C HIS A 51 -9.39 -17.61 22.67
N HIS A 52 -9.48 -16.69 21.72
CA HIS A 52 -8.42 -16.52 20.70
C HIS A 52 -7.13 -15.95 21.29
N LEU A 53 -7.22 -15.02 22.26
CA LEU A 53 -6.07 -14.47 22.95
C LEU A 53 -5.26 -15.57 23.63
N ARG A 54 -5.92 -16.54 24.28
CA ARG A 54 -5.22 -17.71 24.85
C ARG A 54 -4.42 -18.46 23.80
N SER A 55 -4.96 -18.64 22.59
CA SER A 55 -4.24 -19.29 21.49
C SER A 55 -3.02 -18.47 21.04
N VAL A 56 -3.14 -17.14 21.01
CA VAL A 56 -2.03 -16.23 20.69
C VAL A 56 -0.94 -16.26 21.78
N LEU A 57 -1.32 -16.33 23.05
CA LEU A 57 -0.39 -16.42 24.17
C LEU A 57 0.43 -17.72 24.16
N VAL A 58 -0.08 -18.81 23.57
CA VAL A 58 0.73 -20.02 23.34
C VAL A 58 1.89 -19.74 22.38
N LEU A 59 1.65 -18.93 21.34
CA LEU A 59 2.67 -18.54 20.36
C LEU A 59 3.58 -17.43 20.88
N TYR A 60 3.05 -16.56 21.74
CA TYR A 60 3.79 -15.43 22.32
C TYR A 60 3.61 -15.38 23.85
N PRO A 61 4.29 -16.30 24.58
CA PRO A 61 4.12 -16.44 26.03
C PRO A 61 4.65 -15.25 26.83
N GLU A 62 5.58 -14.49 26.27
CA GLU A 62 6.16 -13.30 26.89
C GLU A 62 5.18 -12.10 26.91
N ALA A 63 4.07 -12.15 26.14
CA ALA A 63 3.10 -11.07 26.11
C ALA A 63 2.29 -11.02 27.42
N HIS A 64 2.54 -10.00 28.23
CA HIS A 64 1.83 -9.81 29.48
C HIS A 64 0.53 -9.04 29.23
N VAL A 65 -0.57 -9.80 29.18
CA VAL A 65 -1.92 -9.28 28.97
C VAL A 65 -2.80 -9.70 30.13
N GLU A 66 -3.48 -8.74 30.75
CA GLU A 66 -4.40 -8.95 31.87
C GLU A 66 -5.82 -8.54 31.47
N ASP A 67 -6.82 -9.22 32.01
CA ASP A 67 -8.21 -8.83 31.85
C ASP A 67 -8.60 -7.78 32.89
N GLY A 68 -8.78 -6.53 32.43
CA GLY A 68 -9.35 -5.46 33.24
C GLY A 68 -10.88 -5.51 33.24
N GLU A 69 -11.49 -4.85 34.22
CA GLU A 69 -12.95 -4.72 34.29
C GLU A 69 -13.52 -3.93 33.09
N ARG A 70 -12.83 -2.88 32.64
CA ARG A 70 -13.30 -1.98 31.58
C ARG A 70 -12.65 -2.27 30.22
N GLY A 71 -11.50 -2.95 30.22
CA GLY A 71 -10.74 -3.24 29.01
C GLY A 71 -9.73 -4.38 29.16
N LEU A 72 -8.89 -4.53 28.15
CA LEU A 72 -7.74 -5.41 28.16
C LEU A 72 -6.51 -4.59 28.59
N LEU A 73 -5.88 -5.00 29.68
CA LEU A 73 -4.67 -4.37 30.20
C LEU A 73 -3.45 -4.97 29.52
N LEU A 74 -2.63 -4.12 28.92
CA LEU A 74 -1.38 -4.50 28.29
C LEU A 74 -0.23 -3.98 29.13
N LYS A 75 0.62 -4.90 29.62
CA LYS A 75 1.85 -4.56 30.32
C LYS A 75 3.01 -4.51 29.31
N PRO A 76 3.94 -3.54 29.44
CA PRO A 76 5.10 -3.46 28.57
C PRO A 76 5.94 -4.72 28.77
N SER A 77 5.97 -5.57 27.75
CA SER A 77 6.69 -6.84 27.75
C SER A 77 7.67 -6.88 26.59
N ARG A 78 8.68 -7.74 26.68
CA ARG A 78 9.71 -7.85 25.63
C ARG A 78 9.04 -8.27 24.31
N PRO A 79 9.16 -7.48 23.23
CA PRO A 79 8.59 -7.85 21.93
C PRO A 79 9.16 -9.20 21.46
N HIS A 80 8.29 -10.14 21.04
CA HIS A 80 8.71 -11.47 20.54
C HIS A 80 9.65 -11.35 19.33
N VAL A 81 9.40 -10.33 18.53
CA VAL A 81 10.21 -9.97 17.38
C VAL A 81 11.27 -9.01 17.86
N VAL A 82 12.53 -9.45 17.76
CA VAL A 82 13.71 -8.62 18.01
C VAL A 82 13.53 -7.33 17.21
N LYS A 83 13.51 -6.18 17.90
CA LYS A 83 13.65 -4.90 17.21
C LYS A 83 14.95 -4.98 16.44
N LEU A 84 14.86 -4.98 15.11
CA LEU A 84 16.03 -4.80 14.26
C LEU A 84 16.82 -3.60 14.81
N PRO A 85 18.16 -3.71 14.94
CA PRO A 85 18.96 -2.60 15.41
C PRO A 85 18.62 -1.36 14.58
N PRO A 86 18.66 -0.15 15.18
CA PRO A 86 18.44 1.08 14.44
C PRO A 86 19.31 1.03 13.20
N VAL A 87 18.65 1.06 12.04
CA VAL A 87 19.25 0.90 10.72
C VAL A 87 20.53 1.74 10.65
N LEU A 88 21.63 1.05 10.30
CA LEU A 88 22.92 1.64 9.91
C LEU A 88 22.70 2.89 9.05
N PRO A 89 23.60 3.90 9.10
CA PRO A 89 23.41 5.16 8.41
C PRO A 89 23.08 4.96 6.92
N ARG A 90 21.79 5.13 6.60
CA ARG A 90 21.19 5.44 5.30
C ARG A 90 21.82 4.72 4.09
N LEU A 91 21.42 3.47 3.87
CA LEU A 91 21.34 2.96 2.49
C LEU A 91 20.17 3.68 1.82
N LYS A 92 20.48 4.58 0.88
CA LYS A 92 19.48 5.17 -0.01
C LYS A 92 18.82 4.04 -0.82
N ALA A 93 17.50 3.96 -0.71
CA ALA A 93 16.55 3.24 -1.56
C ALA A 93 16.54 1.70 -1.51
N SER A 94 15.50 1.16 -0.87
CA SER A 94 14.73 0.02 -1.35
C SER A 94 13.26 0.24 -0.98
N PRO A 95 12.30 -0.19 -1.82
CA PRO A 95 10.95 0.34 -1.86
C PRO A 95 10.14 -0.19 -0.67
N ILE A 96 9.55 0.72 0.08
CA ILE A 96 8.56 0.37 1.10
C ILE A 96 7.27 0.04 0.33
N PRO A 97 6.63 -1.13 0.54
CA PRO A 97 5.31 -1.41 0.00
C PRO A 97 4.34 -0.42 0.64
N GLU A 98 3.57 0.32 -0.13
CA GLU A 98 2.54 1.21 0.41
C GLU A 98 1.28 0.40 0.76
N PRO A 99 0.80 0.36 2.01
CA PRO A 99 -0.59 0.05 2.31
C PRO A 99 -1.18 1.27 3.02
N LEU A 100 -1.27 2.39 2.31
CA LEU A 100 -2.00 3.55 2.80
C LEU A 100 -3.02 3.96 1.74
N LEU A 101 -4.12 3.19 1.74
CA LEU A 101 -5.41 3.58 1.18
C LEU A 101 -5.87 4.87 1.87
N LEU A 102 -5.36 6.01 1.38
CA LEU A 102 -6.11 7.25 1.41
C LEU A 102 -7.32 7.09 0.49
N PRO A 103 -8.46 7.77 0.75
CA PRO A 103 -9.61 7.70 -0.14
C PRO A 103 -9.13 8.13 -1.52
N LEU A 104 -9.10 7.18 -2.44
CA LEU A 104 -8.71 7.43 -3.82
C LEU A 104 -9.59 8.59 -4.29
N PRO A 105 -9.02 9.75 -4.70
CA PRO A 105 -9.78 10.62 -5.59
C PRO A 105 -10.23 9.70 -6.73
N PRO A 106 -11.47 9.82 -7.25
CA PRO A 106 -11.89 9.00 -8.39
C PRO A 106 -10.77 9.17 -9.41
N LEU A 107 -10.01 8.09 -9.59
CA LEU A 107 -8.88 8.12 -10.50
C LEU A 107 -9.51 8.64 -11.79
N PRO A 108 -8.96 9.68 -12.43
CA PRO A 108 -9.24 9.80 -13.83
C PRO A 108 -8.73 8.47 -14.35
N LEU A 109 -9.68 7.56 -14.64
CA LEU A 109 -9.49 6.42 -15.50
C LEU A 109 -8.81 7.06 -16.69
N THR A 110 -7.48 7.00 -16.66
CA THR A 110 -6.71 7.44 -17.78
C THR A 110 -6.99 6.31 -18.73
N ASP A 111 -8.03 6.53 -19.54
CA ASP A 111 -8.11 6.12 -20.94
C ASP A 111 -6.90 6.70 -21.71
N ALA A 112 -5.71 6.64 -21.10
CA ALA A 112 -4.46 6.78 -21.75
C ALA A 112 -4.33 5.48 -22.54
N PRO A 113 -4.40 5.54 -23.88
CA PRO A 113 -4.33 4.35 -24.68
C PRO A 113 -3.03 3.62 -24.34
N HIS A 114 -3.15 2.42 -23.76
CA HIS A 114 -2.01 1.56 -23.47
C HIS A 114 -1.33 1.22 -24.79
N LEU A 115 -0.24 1.93 -25.11
CA LEU A 115 0.62 1.62 -26.23
C LEU A 115 1.26 0.26 -25.99
N LYS A 116 1.14 -0.66 -26.96
CA LYS A 116 1.73 -2.00 -26.82
C LYS A 116 3.26 -1.92 -26.85
N THR A 117 3.94 -2.81 -26.12
CA THR A 117 5.41 -2.93 -26.13
C THR A 117 5.99 -3.08 -27.55
N SER A 118 5.28 -3.79 -28.43
CA SER A 118 5.62 -3.93 -29.86
C SER A 118 5.66 -2.59 -30.62
N THR A 119 4.90 -1.59 -30.16
CA THR A 119 4.84 -0.26 -30.76
C THR A 119 6.09 0.55 -30.43
N TYR A 120 6.65 0.39 -29.22
CA TYR A 120 7.90 1.04 -28.81
C TYR A 120 9.11 0.55 -29.61
N GLU A 121 9.18 -0.74 -29.90
CA GLU A 121 10.26 -1.30 -30.74
C GLU A 121 10.22 -0.73 -32.16
N ARG A 122 9.02 -0.59 -32.71
CA ARG A 122 8.82 0.04 -34.03
C ARG A 122 9.14 1.54 -34.01
N ALA A 123 8.81 2.24 -32.93
CA ALA A 123 9.18 3.64 -32.73
C ALA A 123 10.71 3.81 -32.61
N LYS A 124 11.38 2.93 -31.85
CA LYS A 124 12.85 2.88 -31.72
C LYS A 124 13.54 2.68 -33.07
N LYS A 125 13.00 1.77 -33.89
CA LYS A 125 13.51 1.52 -35.24
C LYS A 125 13.29 2.72 -36.17
N ALA A 126 12.22 3.49 -35.97
CA ALA A 126 11.91 4.67 -36.75
C ALA A 126 12.73 5.91 -36.37
N ALA A 127 13.24 5.97 -35.12
CA ALA A 127 14.02 7.09 -34.60
C ALA A 127 15.23 6.59 -33.78
N PRO A 128 16.28 6.06 -34.43
CA PRO A 128 17.49 5.66 -33.71
C PRO A 128 18.18 6.89 -33.13
N GLY A 129 18.41 6.90 -31.82
CA GLY A 129 19.07 7.99 -31.10
C GLY A 129 18.14 9.02 -30.44
N TRP A 130 16.81 8.87 -30.58
CA TRP A 130 15.85 9.68 -29.83
C TRP A 130 15.36 8.94 -28.58
N ASP A 131 15.18 9.66 -27.48
CA ASP A 131 14.56 9.11 -26.28
C ASP A 131 13.06 8.90 -26.53
N ILE A 132 12.66 7.63 -26.53
CA ILE A 132 11.30 7.20 -26.84
C ILE A 132 10.33 7.62 -25.72
N TYR A 133 10.79 7.68 -24.47
CA TYR A 133 9.96 8.10 -23.33
C TYR A 133 9.66 9.60 -23.39
N GLU A 134 10.62 10.40 -23.85
CA GLU A 134 10.42 11.83 -24.07
C GLU A 134 9.45 12.08 -25.24
N LEU A 135 9.55 11.29 -26.31
CA LEU A 135 8.59 11.31 -27.41
C LEU A 135 7.18 10.89 -26.96
N GLU A 136 7.07 9.89 -26.10
CA GLU A 136 5.81 9.45 -25.51
C GLU A 136 5.18 10.56 -24.67
N ARG A 137 5.96 11.21 -23.81
CA ARG A 137 5.48 12.32 -22.99
C ARG A 137 4.93 13.46 -23.84
N GLN A 138 5.66 13.88 -24.86
CA GLN A 138 5.22 14.95 -25.76
C GLN A 138 3.98 14.55 -26.57
N TRP A 139 3.88 13.28 -26.97
CA TRP A 139 2.71 12.77 -27.67
C TRP A 139 1.48 12.70 -26.76
N ARG A 140 1.65 12.30 -25.49
CA ARG A 140 0.60 12.30 -24.47
C ARG A 140 0.10 13.71 -24.17
N GLU A 141 1.00 14.68 -23.98
CA GLU A 141 0.64 16.10 -23.82
C GLU A 141 -0.08 16.65 -25.06
N TRP A 142 0.28 16.16 -26.26
CA TRP A 142 -0.38 16.53 -27.50
C TRP A 142 -1.79 15.93 -27.64
N ILE A 143 -2.02 14.71 -27.14
CA ILE A 143 -3.35 14.07 -27.09
C ILE A 143 -4.22 14.66 -25.99
N ILE A 144 -3.67 15.13 -24.88
CA ILE A 144 -4.48 15.84 -23.88
C ILE A 144 -5.13 17.08 -24.50
N ASN A 145 -4.43 17.71 -25.45
CA ASN A 145 -4.91 18.88 -26.18
C ASN A 145 -5.70 18.55 -27.47
N LYS A 146 -5.78 17.29 -27.91
CA LYS A 146 -6.45 16.88 -29.16
C LYS A 146 -7.23 15.58 -29.01
N GLU A 147 -8.41 15.49 -29.61
CA GLU A 147 -9.24 14.28 -29.58
C GLU A 147 -8.43 12.97 -29.76
N PRO A 148 -8.56 11.99 -28.85
CA PRO A 148 -7.73 10.81 -28.85
C PRO A 148 -7.95 10.00 -30.14
N PRO A 149 -6.88 9.70 -30.90
CA PRO A 149 -7.03 8.96 -32.15
C PRO A 149 -7.48 7.52 -31.86
N LYS A 150 -8.51 7.06 -32.58
CA LYS A 150 -9.04 5.67 -32.50
C LYS A 150 -7.98 4.56 -32.69
N LYS A 151 -6.80 4.90 -33.23
CA LYS A 151 -5.64 4.00 -33.42
C LYS A 151 -4.37 4.62 -32.81
N PRO A 152 -4.17 4.48 -31.49
CA PRO A 152 -3.06 5.11 -30.76
C PRO A 152 -1.69 4.62 -31.23
N ASP A 153 -1.54 3.31 -31.48
CA ASP A 153 -0.25 2.71 -31.87
C ASP A 153 0.30 3.28 -33.19
N ALA A 154 -0.56 3.46 -34.20
CA ALA A 154 -0.16 3.98 -35.51
C ALA A 154 0.12 5.49 -35.47
N ALA A 155 -0.68 6.24 -34.70
CA ALA A 155 -0.52 7.67 -34.52
C ALA A 155 0.79 8.00 -33.78
N PHE A 156 1.17 7.21 -32.78
CA PHE A 156 2.45 7.36 -32.07
C PHE A 156 3.65 7.12 -32.99
N ILE A 157 3.65 6.04 -33.79
CA ILE A 157 4.74 5.77 -34.74
C ILE A 157 4.88 6.90 -35.77
N ALA A 158 3.77 7.46 -36.25
CA ALA A 158 3.79 8.61 -37.16
C ALA A 158 4.35 9.88 -36.48
N PHE A 159 3.99 10.11 -35.22
CA PHE A 159 4.51 11.22 -34.40
C PHE A 159 6.04 11.10 -34.19
N CYS A 160 6.53 9.92 -33.82
CA CYS A 160 7.97 9.67 -33.65
C CYS A 160 8.74 9.89 -34.95
N ARG A 161 8.22 9.44 -36.10
CA ARG A 161 8.82 9.71 -37.42
C ARG A 161 8.91 11.20 -37.72
N LYS A 162 7.83 11.96 -37.47
CA LYS A 162 7.80 13.41 -37.70
C LYS A 162 8.81 14.15 -36.83
N LYS A 163 8.90 13.80 -35.54
CA LYS A 163 9.86 14.39 -34.60
C LYS A 163 11.31 14.05 -34.95
N ALA A 164 11.58 12.81 -35.35
CA ALA A 164 12.91 12.40 -35.79
C ALA A 164 13.37 13.16 -37.06
N THR A 165 12.46 13.43 -38.00
CA THR A 165 12.77 14.25 -39.18
C THR A 165 12.96 15.73 -38.80
N ALA A 166 12.14 16.27 -37.90
CA ALA A 166 12.25 17.66 -37.44
C ALA A 166 13.54 17.93 -36.65
N GLY A 167 14.00 16.98 -35.84
CA GLY A 167 15.24 17.14 -35.06
C GLY A 167 16.53 16.98 -35.88
N LYS A 168 16.50 16.30 -37.03
CA LYS A 168 17.62 16.28 -37.99
C LYS A 168 17.87 17.63 -38.66
N VAL A 169 16.88 18.52 -38.69
CA VAL A 169 17.00 19.86 -39.30
C VAL A 169 17.65 20.87 -38.33
N ASN A 170 17.62 20.61 -37.02
CA ASN A 170 18.09 21.54 -35.98
C ASN A 170 19.52 21.26 -35.49
N THR A 171 20.30 20.49 -36.25
CA THR A 171 21.72 20.18 -35.97
C THR A 171 22.57 20.55 -37.18
N ARG A 172 22.56 21.83 -37.55
CA ARG A 172 23.50 22.41 -38.50
C ARG A 172 23.89 23.82 -38.09
#